data_AF-A0A0P7U8Q4-F1
#
_entry.id   AF-A0A0P7U8Q4-F1
#
_cell.length_a   1.000
_cell.length_b   1.000
_cell.length_c   1.000
_cell.angle_alpha   90.00
_cell.angle_beta   90.00
_cell.angle_gamma   90.00
#
_symmetry.space_group_name_H-M   'P 1'
#
loop_
_entity.id
_entity.type
_entity.pdbx_description
1 polymer ?
#
loop_
_entity_poly.entity_id
_entity_poly.type
_entity_poly.pdbx_seq_one_letter_code
_entity_poly.pdbx_strand_id
1 'polypeptide(L)'
;MLESAEFLEDVVDRHDLTLSSFEKAVLRELVEVLEPFEEATDLVQGDKHVSISLALPCVLGLRKHLSETATRQCTGILVGLAQSLDRRLAGILEDPLYVTATALDPQFKLTWSNDTERHKQILLKEVAKHTHTGGPQEPSQEPKPPPSKRSKLFSFIKQRPASQAKSIEQELATYLLEEPTEEDSLHYWKRKATDFPQLSQVAKKVFTVPATSTSVESIFKTLGKTLRPERCRLLPKNLETLIYLKANYRLLWT
;
A
#
# COMPACT_ATOMS: atom_id res chain seq x y z
N MET A 1 25.15 5.99 8.94
CA MET A 1 26.50 6.11 8.33
C MET A 1 27.25 7.34 8.83
N LEU A 2 26.68 8.55 8.78
CA LEU A 2 27.30 9.77 9.34
C LEU A 2 27.57 9.69 10.84
N GLU A 3 26.69 9.06 11.62
CA GLU A 3 26.88 8.85 13.06
C GLU A 3 28.10 7.98 13.39
N SER A 4 28.52 7.13 12.45
CA SER A 4 29.70 6.28 12.60
C SER A 4 30.94 6.90 11.97
N ALA A 5 30.84 8.08 11.35
CA ALA A 5 31.96 8.73 10.68
C ALA A 5 33.03 9.17 11.69
N GLU A 6 32.62 9.71 12.84
CA GLU A 6 33.56 10.07 13.92
C GLU A 6 34.25 8.83 14.50
N PHE A 7 33.51 7.73 14.68
CA PHE A 7 34.09 6.45 15.09
C PHE A 7 35.08 5.89 14.06
N LEU A 8 34.75 5.97 12.76
CA LEU A 8 35.64 5.51 11.70
C LEU A 8 36.89 6.39 11.58
N GLU A 9 36.78 7.70 11.81
CA GLU A 9 37.93 8.61 11.84
C GLU A 9 38.86 8.31 13.03
N ASP A 10 38.31 7.97 14.19
CA ASP A 10 39.05 7.58 15.41
C ASP A 10 39.76 6.21 15.25
N VAL A 11 39.13 5.24 14.56
CA VAL A 11 39.69 3.90 14.35
C VAL A 11 40.80 3.87 13.30
N VAL A 12 40.77 4.78 12.33
CA VAL A 12 41.60 4.66 11.11
C VAL A 12 42.99 5.29 11.25
N ASP A 13 43.23 6.14 12.26
CA ASP A 13 44.51 6.80 12.61
C ASP A 13 45.29 7.36 11.40
N ARG A 14 44.54 7.64 10.33
CA ARG A 14 45.00 8.03 8.99
C ARG A 14 44.22 9.27 8.58
N HIS A 15 44.82 10.41 8.85
CA HIS A 15 44.25 11.74 8.58
C HIS A 15 44.03 12.01 7.08
N ASP A 16 44.59 11.20 6.18
CA ASP A 16 44.36 11.24 4.73
C ASP A 16 43.02 10.59 4.31
N LEU A 17 42.33 9.89 5.22
CA LEU A 17 41.04 9.23 4.98
C LEU A 17 39.87 9.90 5.70
N THR A 18 40.09 11.03 6.37
CA THR A 18 39.03 11.78 7.07
C THR A 18 38.19 12.59 6.09
N LEU A 19 36.87 12.62 6.31
CA LEU A 19 35.99 13.42 5.45
C LEU A 19 36.19 14.91 5.75
N SER A 20 36.36 15.70 4.70
CA SER A 20 36.40 17.16 4.82
C SER A 20 35.08 17.71 5.35
N SER A 21 35.10 18.93 5.91
CA SER A 21 33.88 19.61 6.36
C SER A 21 32.86 19.80 5.24
N PHE A 22 33.35 20.00 4.00
CA PHE A 22 32.53 20.07 2.81
C PHE A 22 31.85 18.74 2.50
N GLU A 23 32.59 17.62 2.48
CA GLU A 23 32.02 16.29 2.23
C GLU A 23 31.03 15.89 3.31
N LYS A 24 31.32 16.17 4.59
CA LYS A 24 30.37 15.98 5.69
C LYS A 24 29.09 16.80 5.49
N ALA A 25 29.19 18.04 4.99
CA ALA A 25 28.02 18.87 4.68
C ALA A 25 27.20 18.30 3.51
N VAL A 26 27.85 17.86 2.43
CA VAL A 26 27.19 17.20 1.29
C VAL A 26 26.44 15.95 1.74
N LEU A 27 27.08 15.09 2.55
CA LEU A 27 26.46 13.86 3.03
C LEU A 27 25.24 14.14 3.92
N ARG A 28 25.28 15.18 4.76
CA ARG A 28 24.13 15.57 5.59
C ARG A 28 22.95 16.04 4.73
N GLU A 29 23.19 16.92 3.76
CA GLU A 29 22.13 17.35 2.83
C GLU A 29 21.57 16.16 2.04
N LEU A 30 22.43 15.22 1.63
CA LEU A 30 21.99 14.06 0.88
C LEU A 30 21.08 13.14 1.72
N VAL A 31 21.40 12.95 3.01
CA VAL A 31 20.53 12.19 3.92
C VAL A 31 19.18 12.88 4.08
N GLU A 32 19.16 14.20 4.31
CA GLU A 32 17.91 14.97 4.43
C GLU A 32 17.04 14.89 3.16
N VAL A 33 17.67 14.93 1.97
CA VAL A 33 16.96 14.80 0.71
C VAL A 33 16.39 13.38 0.52
N LEU A 34 17.13 12.34 0.92
CA LEU A 34 16.80 10.94 0.62
C LEU A 34 15.95 10.26 1.71
N GLU A 35 15.91 10.75 2.93
CA GLU A 35 15.17 10.14 4.05
C GLU A 35 13.68 9.90 3.70
N PRO A 36 12.91 10.86 3.14
CA PRO A 36 11.53 10.59 2.72
C PRO A 36 11.39 9.55 1.60
N PHE A 37 12.44 9.33 0.79
CA PHE A 37 12.43 8.26 -0.21
C PHE A 37 12.61 6.88 0.43
N GLU A 38 13.42 6.79 1.48
CA GLU A 38 13.55 5.57 2.29
C GLU A 38 12.21 5.24 2.95
N GLU A 39 11.58 6.22 3.62
CA GLU A 39 10.26 6.06 4.23
C GLU A 39 9.19 5.61 3.21
N ALA A 40 9.11 6.30 2.06
CA ALA A 40 8.18 5.94 1.00
C ALA A 40 8.43 4.52 0.48
N THR A 41 9.71 4.12 0.34
CA THR A 41 10.08 2.77 -0.10
C THR A 41 9.63 1.72 0.91
N ASP A 42 9.86 1.96 2.20
CA ASP A 42 9.44 1.07 3.30
C ASP A 42 7.92 0.89 3.36
N LEU A 43 7.17 1.98 3.16
CA LEU A 43 5.72 1.95 3.10
C LEU A 43 5.19 1.12 1.93
N VAL A 44 5.73 1.27 0.71
CA VAL A 44 5.20 0.56 -0.47
C VAL A 44 5.73 -0.87 -0.63
N GLN A 45 6.83 -1.21 0.04
CA GLN A 45 7.40 -2.56 -0.02
C GLN A 45 6.84 -3.53 1.02
N GLY A 46 6.04 -3.04 1.97
CA GLY A 46 5.46 -3.87 3.01
C GLY A 46 4.45 -4.90 2.50
N ASP A 47 4.39 -6.04 3.18
CA ASP A 47 3.52 -7.19 2.88
C ASP A 47 2.46 -7.47 3.97
N LYS A 48 2.41 -6.63 5.02
CA LYS A 48 1.50 -6.76 6.18
C LYS A 48 0.38 -5.73 6.22
N HIS A 49 0.39 -4.80 5.28
CA HIS A 49 -0.59 -3.72 5.16
C HIS A 49 -0.92 -3.49 3.68
N VAL A 50 -1.91 -2.65 3.41
CA VAL A 50 -2.34 -2.33 2.05
C VAL A 50 -1.33 -1.40 1.38
N SER A 51 -0.30 -1.95 0.73
CA SER A 51 0.78 -1.14 0.16
C SER A 51 0.35 -0.30 -1.05
N ILE A 52 -0.59 -0.79 -1.87
CA ILE A 52 -1.03 -0.08 -3.08
C ILE A 52 -1.76 1.24 -2.80
N SER A 53 -2.48 1.35 -1.68
CA SER A 53 -3.14 2.61 -1.31
C SER A 53 -2.15 3.68 -0.85
N LEU A 54 -0.91 3.29 -0.49
CA LEU A 54 0.13 4.21 -0.03
C LEU A 54 0.97 4.78 -1.17
N ALA A 55 0.99 4.14 -2.34
CA ALA A 55 1.87 4.56 -3.44
C ALA A 55 1.56 5.97 -3.95
N LEU A 56 0.28 6.31 -4.14
CA LEU A 56 -0.12 7.65 -4.60
C LEU A 56 0.19 8.73 -3.55
N PRO A 57 -0.19 8.60 -2.26
CA PRO A 57 0.22 9.51 -1.21
C PRO A 57 1.74 9.69 -1.12
N CYS A 58 2.52 8.60 -1.26
CA CYS A 58 3.98 8.65 -1.26
C CYS A 58 4.51 9.52 -2.41
N VAL A 59 4.00 9.35 -3.64
CA VAL A 59 4.42 10.18 -4.78
C VAL A 59 4.09 11.66 -4.54
N LEU A 60 2.91 11.98 -4.02
CA LEU A 60 2.54 13.36 -3.68
C LEU A 60 3.43 13.94 -2.58
N GLY A 61 3.70 13.16 -1.53
CA GLY A 61 4.58 13.53 -0.42
C GLY A 61 6.00 13.82 -0.90
N LEU A 62 6.55 12.96 -1.76
CA LEU A 62 7.87 13.16 -2.36
C LEU A 62 7.93 14.41 -3.25
N ARG A 63 6.89 14.69 -4.04
CA ARG A 63 6.83 15.92 -4.86
C ARG A 63 6.84 17.16 -3.97
N LYS A 64 6.05 17.14 -2.89
CA LYS A 64 5.99 18.23 -1.92
C LYS A 64 7.35 18.43 -1.25
N HIS A 65 7.94 17.35 -0.72
CA HIS A 65 9.26 17.34 -0.09
C HIS A 65 10.32 17.99 -0.98
N LEU A 66 10.45 17.54 -2.23
CA LEU A 66 11.44 18.09 -3.16
C LEU A 66 11.17 19.55 -3.53
N SER A 67 9.91 20.00 -3.53
CA SER A 67 9.56 21.39 -3.82
C SER A 67 9.84 22.34 -2.65
N GLU A 68 9.79 21.85 -1.42
CA GLU A 68 9.98 22.63 -0.20
C GLU A 68 11.43 22.54 0.33
N THR A 69 12.19 21.52 -0.09
CA THR A 69 13.59 21.33 0.31
C THR A 69 14.50 22.31 -0.41
N ALA A 70 15.39 22.96 0.34
CA ALA A 70 16.43 23.83 -0.20
C ALA A 70 17.82 23.29 0.18
N THR A 71 18.66 23.04 -0.83
CA THR A 71 20.04 22.57 -0.64
C THR A 71 21.03 23.57 -1.23
N ARG A 72 22.23 23.67 -0.66
CA ARG A 72 23.31 24.53 -1.19
C ARG A 72 24.30 23.73 -2.02
N GLN A 73 24.55 22.47 -1.65
CA GLN A 73 25.55 21.61 -2.28
C GLN A 73 24.89 20.58 -3.21
N CYS A 74 23.67 20.12 -2.88
CA CYS A 74 22.99 19.03 -3.59
C CYS A 74 21.92 19.49 -4.60
N THR A 75 21.97 20.72 -5.11
CA THR A 75 20.92 21.29 -5.99
C THR A 75 20.67 20.46 -7.25
N GLY A 76 21.73 19.95 -7.89
CA GLY A 76 21.62 19.09 -9.06
C GLY A 76 20.93 17.75 -8.77
N ILE A 77 21.16 17.18 -7.59
CA ILE A 77 20.50 15.94 -7.14
C ILE A 77 19.02 16.20 -6.91
N LEU A 78 18.67 17.30 -6.21
CA LEU A 78 17.29 17.67 -5.95
C LEU A 78 16.50 17.86 -7.26
N VAL A 79 17.06 18.60 -8.22
CA VAL A 79 16.43 18.79 -9.55
C VAL A 79 16.33 17.46 -10.31
N GLY A 80 17.39 16.64 -10.30
CA GLY A 80 17.39 15.34 -10.97
C GLY A 80 16.38 14.35 -10.38
N LEU A 81 16.20 14.36 -9.06
CA LEU A 81 15.19 13.57 -8.36
C LEU A 81 13.78 14.04 -8.70
N ALA A 82 13.52 15.36 -8.70
CA ALA A 82 12.22 15.91 -9.06
C ALA A 82 11.84 15.54 -10.50
N GLN A 83 12.76 15.71 -11.45
CA GLN A 83 12.56 15.30 -12.84
C GLN A 83 12.34 13.79 -12.98
N SER A 84 13.07 12.98 -12.21
CA SER A 84 12.93 11.51 -12.25
C SER A 84 11.61 11.05 -11.65
N LEU A 85 11.14 11.69 -10.57
CA LEU A 85 9.86 11.44 -9.93
C LEU A 85 8.72 11.73 -10.91
N ASP A 86 8.74 12.90 -11.56
CA ASP A 86 7.74 13.26 -12.57
C ASP A 86 7.81 12.31 -13.78
N ARG A 87 9.00 12.02 -14.30
CA ARG A 87 9.15 11.16 -15.47
C ARG A 87 8.73 9.71 -15.24
N ARG A 88 8.99 9.16 -14.04
CA ARG A 88 8.84 7.72 -13.78
C ARG A 88 7.59 7.39 -12.96
N LEU A 89 7.15 8.30 -12.10
CA LEU A 89 6.13 8.01 -11.09
C LEU A 89 4.88 8.88 -11.22
N ALA A 90 4.87 9.94 -12.05
CA ALA A 90 3.64 10.72 -12.28
C ALA A 90 2.48 9.87 -12.82
N GLY A 91 2.76 8.79 -13.55
CA GLY A 91 1.74 7.85 -14.04
C GLY A 91 0.90 7.23 -12.91
N ILE A 92 1.46 7.07 -11.70
CA ILE A 92 0.75 6.53 -10.53
C ILE A 92 -0.40 7.46 -10.12
N LEU A 93 -0.23 8.78 -10.27
CA LEU A 93 -1.23 9.77 -9.86
C LEU A 93 -2.49 9.73 -10.74
N GLU A 94 -2.38 9.19 -11.95
CA GLU A 94 -3.44 9.17 -12.97
C GLU A 94 -4.00 7.77 -13.20
N ASP A 95 -3.30 6.73 -12.72
CA ASP A 95 -3.68 5.34 -12.94
C ASP A 95 -4.92 4.99 -12.08
N PRO A 96 -6.03 4.53 -12.71
CA PRO A 96 -7.28 4.23 -12.02
C PRO A 96 -7.16 3.26 -10.84
N LEU A 97 -6.22 2.31 -10.89
CA LEU A 97 -6.02 1.34 -9.83
C LEU A 97 -5.49 2.01 -8.56
N TYR A 98 -4.48 2.86 -8.69
CA TYR A 98 -3.90 3.59 -7.56
C TYR A 98 -4.86 4.64 -7.01
N VAL A 99 -5.56 5.37 -7.90
CA VAL A 99 -6.63 6.31 -7.50
C VAL A 99 -7.70 5.57 -6.70
N THR A 100 -8.15 4.41 -7.20
CA THR A 100 -9.18 3.61 -6.53
C THR A 100 -8.71 3.06 -5.20
N ALA A 101 -7.49 2.50 -5.15
CA ALA A 101 -6.91 1.98 -3.92
C ALA A 101 -6.80 3.06 -2.83
N THR A 102 -6.26 4.22 -3.19
CA THR A 102 -6.08 5.34 -2.26
C THR A 102 -7.43 5.90 -1.81
N ALA A 103 -8.42 5.99 -2.71
CA ALA A 103 -9.74 6.48 -2.36
C ALA A 103 -10.55 5.52 -1.48
N LEU A 104 -10.35 4.22 -1.63
CA LEU A 104 -10.95 3.20 -0.76
C LEU A 104 -10.21 3.04 0.56
N ASP A 105 -9.04 3.66 0.71
CA ASP A 105 -8.36 3.70 1.98
C ASP A 105 -9.04 4.72 2.92
N PRO A 106 -9.52 4.30 4.10
CA PRO A 106 -10.24 5.17 5.01
C PRO A 106 -9.36 6.30 5.59
N GLN A 107 -8.03 6.19 5.54
CA GLN A 107 -7.09 7.23 5.98
C GLN A 107 -7.04 8.41 5.01
N PHE A 108 -7.11 8.13 3.69
CA PHE A 108 -6.91 9.14 2.67
C PHE A 108 -8.21 9.58 2.00
N LYS A 109 -9.08 8.63 1.63
CA LYS A 109 -10.27 8.91 0.82
C LYS A 109 -9.91 9.79 -0.39
N LEU A 110 -10.54 10.96 -0.55
CA LEU A 110 -10.20 11.92 -1.61
C LEU A 110 -9.52 13.19 -1.07
N THR A 111 -8.97 13.19 0.15
CA THR A 111 -8.36 14.39 0.75
C THR A 111 -7.07 14.83 0.06
N TRP A 112 -6.40 13.91 -0.64
CA TRP A 112 -5.18 14.16 -1.43
C TRP A 112 -5.45 14.82 -2.79
N SER A 113 -6.71 14.87 -3.23
CA SER A 113 -7.06 15.24 -4.59
C SER A 113 -7.37 16.73 -4.73
N ASN A 114 -6.70 17.40 -5.66
CA ASN A 114 -7.05 18.77 -6.06
C ASN A 114 -8.29 18.84 -6.96
N ASP A 115 -8.67 17.74 -7.63
CA ASP A 115 -9.84 17.61 -8.51
C ASP A 115 -10.68 16.40 -8.07
N THR A 116 -11.40 16.58 -6.97
CA THR A 116 -12.19 15.53 -6.32
C THR A 116 -13.27 14.96 -7.23
N GLU A 117 -13.86 15.80 -8.10
CA GLU A 117 -14.91 15.34 -9.01
C GLU A 117 -14.34 14.42 -10.08
N ARG A 118 -13.21 14.79 -10.70
CA ARG A 118 -12.53 13.91 -11.66
C ARG A 118 -12.16 12.55 -11.04
N HIS A 119 -11.52 12.55 -9.87
CA HIS A 119 -11.14 11.29 -9.22
C HIS A 119 -12.34 10.47 -8.76
N LYS A 120 -13.44 11.11 -8.36
CA LYS A 120 -14.70 10.43 -8.06
C LYS A 120 -15.28 9.75 -9.30
N GLN A 121 -15.18 10.36 -10.49
CA GLN A 121 -15.61 9.73 -11.75
C GLN A 121 -14.74 8.52 -12.11
N ILE A 122 -13.43 8.60 -11.92
CA ILE A 122 -12.51 7.46 -12.11
C ILE A 122 -12.90 6.32 -11.17
N LEU A 123 -13.09 6.64 -9.88
CA LEU A 123 -13.48 5.69 -8.84
C LEU A 123 -14.81 5.01 -9.17
N LEU A 124 -15.85 5.77 -9.54
CA LEU A 124 -17.15 5.23 -9.95
C LEU A 124 -17.02 4.24 -11.10
N LYS A 125 -16.26 4.61 -12.14
CA LYS A 125 -16.02 3.76 -13.30
C LYS A 125 -15.28 2.48 -12.93
N GLU A 126 -14.26 2.56 -12.08
CA GLU A 126 -13.45 1.41 -11.69
C GLU A 126 -14.23 0.46 -10.78
N VAL A 127 -14.94 1.02 -9.80
CA VAL A 127 -15.80 0.28 -8.87
C VAL A 127 -16.93 -0.45 -9.62
N ALA A 128 -17.51 0.17 -10.65
CA ALA A 128 -18.51 -0.46 -11.51
C ALA A 128 -17.98 -1.65 -12.35
N LYS A 129 -16.70 -1.67 -12.74
CA LYS A 129 -16.12 -2.84 -13.44
C LYS A 129 -16.10 -4.10 -12.57
N HIS A 130 -15.99 -3.91 -11.25
CA HIS A 130 -15.85 -5.00 -10.29
C HIS A 130 -17.19 -5.67 -9.92
N THR A 131 -18.33 -5.05 -10.28
CA THR A 131 -19.67 -5.61 -10.09
C THR A 131 -20.13 -6.48 -11.26
N HIS A 132 -19.68 -6.19 -12.48
CA HIS A 132 -20.09 -6.92 -13.70
C HIS A 132 -19.25 -8.16 -14.02
N THR A 133 -18.10 -8.36 -13.36
CA THR A 133 -17.18 -9.48 -13.60
C THR A 133 -17.45 -10.73 -12.73
N GLY A 134 -18.61 -10.79 -12.05
CA GLY A 134 -19.05 -11.99 -11.36
C GLY A 134 -19.58 -13.05 -12.33
N GLY A 135 -18.76 -14.06 -12.64
CA GLY A 135 -19.25 -15.38 -13.06
C GLY A 135 -20.23 -15.97 -12.04
N PRO A 136 -20.94 -17.06 -12.37
CA PRO A 136 -22.14 -17.50 -11.65
C PRO A 136 -21.88 -17.51 -10.15
N GLN A 137 -22.76 -16.83 -9.41
CA GLN A 137 -22.82 -16.96 -7.97
C GLN A 137 -22.84 -18.46 -7.65
N GLU A 138 -21.71 -19.02 -7.20
CA GLU A 138 -21.79 -20.16 -6.32
C GLU A 138 -22.69 -19.69 -5.17
N PRO A 139 -23.80 -20.38 -4.89
CA PRO A 139 -24.60 -20.06 -3.73
C PRO A 139 -23.71 -20.34 -2.54
N SER A 140 -23.04 -19.30 -2.04
CA SER A 140 -22.58 -19.25 -0.66
C SER A 140 -23.82 -19.42 0.20
N GLN A 141 -24.17 -20.68 0.46
CA GLN A 141 -24.95 -21.08 1.61
C GLN A 141 -24.07 -20.78 2.83
N GLU A 142 -23.89 -19.51 3.14
CA GLU A 142 -23.75 -19.15 4.54
C GLU A 142 -25.03 -19.65 5.22
N PRO A 143 -24.92 -20.48 6.26
CA PRO A 143 -26.09 -20.90 6.99
C PRO A 143 -26.76 -19.62 7.48
N LYS A 144 -28.00 -19.39 7.02
CA LYS A 144 -28.88 -18.37 7.62
C LYS A 144 -28.72 -18.53 9.13
N PRO A 145 -28.30 -17.49 9.87
CA PRO A 145 -28.23 -17.60 11.31
C PRO A 145 -29.61 -18.08 11.76
N PRO A 146 -29.69 -19.11 12.63
CA PRO A 146 -30.97 -19.57 13.14
C PRO A 146 -31.73 -18.35 13.64
N PRO A 147 -33.06 -18.26 13.46
CA PRO A 147 -33.82 -17.11 13.89
C PRO A 147 -33.51 -16.88 15.36
N SER A 148 -32.67 -15.87 15.62
CA SER A 148 -32.29 -15.50 16.97
C SER A 148 -33.62 -15.22 17.65
N LYS A 149 -33.92 -15.97 18.71
CA LYS A 149 -35.05 -15.73 19.60
C LYS A 149 -34.84 -14.36 20.24
N ARG A 150 -35.10 -13.29 19.47
CA ARG A 150 -34.93 -11.91 19.91
C ARG A 150 -35.94 -11.74 21.03
N SER A 151 -35.44 -11.27 22.16
CA SER A 151 -36.26 -10.99 23.33
C SER A 151 -37.48 -10.17 22.92
N LYS A 152 -38.68 -10.62 23.33
CA LYS A 152 -39.95 -9.90 23.14
C LYS A 152 -39.89 -8.49 23.75
N LEU A 153 -38.96 -8.23 24.68
CA LEU A 153 -38.71 -6.88 25.19
C LEU A 153 -38.35 -5.91 24.07
N PHE A 154 -37.65 -6.33 23.02
CA PHE A 154 -37.17 -5.42 21.99
C PHE A 154 -38.02 -5.45 20.71
N SER A 155 -39.22 -6.02 20.74
CA SER A 155 -40.10 -6.06 19.57
C SER A 155 -40.65 -4.67 19.18
N PHE A 156 -40.63 -3.71 20.11
CA PHE A 156 -40.98 -2.31 19.84
C PHE A 156 -39.86 -1.54 19.12
N ILE A 157 -38.61 -2.03 19.21
CA ILE A 157 -37.50 -1.47 18.47
C ILE A 157 -37.70 -1.90 17.03
N LYS A 158 -38.16 -0.95 16.20
CA LYS A 158 -38.40 -1.15 14.76
C LYS A 158 -37.29 -2.00 14.17
N GLN A 159 -37.68 -3.08 13.50
CA GLN A 159 -36.76 -3.91 12.73
C GLN A 159 -35.86 -2.97 11.91
N ARG A 160 -34.53 -3.21 11.91
CA ARG A 160 -33.69 -2.60 10.88
C ARG A 160 -34.39 -2.91 9.55
N PRO A 161 -34.78 -1.90 8.75
CA PRO A 161 -35.36 -2.18 7.46
C PRO A 161 -34.40 -3.17 6.78
N ALA A 162 -34.94 -4.29 6.28
CA ALA A 162 -34.16 -5.20 5.46
C ALA A 162 -33.42 -4.32 4.46
N SER A 163 -32.09 -4.30 4.55
CA SER A 163 -31.26 -3.37 3.80
C SER A 163 -31.66 -3.50 2.33
N GLN A 164 -32.39 -2.51 1.80
CA GLN A 164 -32.51 -2.38 0.36
C GLN A 164 -31.07 -2.39 -0.13
N ALA A 165 -30.77 -3.26 -1.09
CA ALA A 165 -29.45 -3.34 -1.68
C ALA A 165 -29.12 -1.93 -2.20
N LYS A 166 -28.27 -1.20 -1.47
CA LYS A 166 -27.84 0.13 -1.87
C LYS A 166 -27.06 -0.06 -3.17
N SER A 167 -27.33 0.81 -4.13
CA SER A 167 -26.49 0.83 -5.34
C SER A 167 -25.05 1.12 -4.94
N ILE A 168 -24.08 0.64 -5.72
CA ILE A 168 -22.67 0.83 -5.38
C ILE A 168 -22.28 2.31 -5.35
N GLU A 169 -22.95 3.13 -6.17
CA GLU A 169 -22.83 4.58 -6.19
C GLU A 169 -23.36 5.22 -4.90
N GLN A 170 -24.42 4.66 -4.31
CA GLN A 170 -24.98 5.13 -3.04
C GLN A 170 -24.09 4.73 -1.86
N GLU A 171 -23.55 3.52 -1.88
CA GLU A 171 -22.53 3.08 -0.90
C GLU A 171 -21.32 4.02 -0.95
N LEU A 172 -20.80 4.27 -2.16
CA LEU A 172 -19.65 5.13 -2.35
C LEU A 172 -19.94 6.57 -1.91
N ALA A 173 -21.08 7.14 -2.28
CA ALA A 173 -21.47 8.48 -1.86
C ALA A 173 -21.57 8.59 -0.33
N THR A 174 -22.10 7.55 0.34
CA THR A 174 -22.18 7.51 1.80
C THR A 174 -20.79 7.42 2.43
N TYR A 175 -19.93 6.55 1.90
CA TYR A 175 -18.57 6.34 2.38
C TYR A 175 -17.70 7.61 2.27
N LEU A 176 -17.79 8.33 1.14
CA LEU A 176 -17.05 9.56 0.90
C LEU A 176 -17.52 10.74 1.79
N LEU A 177 -18.72 10.65 2.38
CA LEU A 177 -19.20 11.61 3.37
C LEU A 177 -18.71 11.32 4.79
N GLU A 178 -18.28 10.09 5.09
CA GLU A 178 -17.69 9.79 6.39
C GLU A 178 -16.32 10.48 6.51
N GLU A 179 -15.93 10.87 7.73
CA GLU A 179 -14.60 11.43 7.97
C GLU A 179 -13.49 10.38 7.77
N PRO A 180 -12.26 10.79 7.38
CA PRO A 180 -11.11 9.90 7.38
C PRO A 180 -10.81 9.32 8.77
N THR A 181 -10.25 8.13 8.83
CA THR A 181 -9.87 7.47 10.09
C THR A 181 -8.53 6.78 9.96
N GLU A 182 -7.73 6.83 11.03
CA GLU A 182 -6.43 6.16 11.17
C GLU A 182 -6.52 4.64 11.40
N GLU A 183 -7.71 4.04 11.24
CA GLU A 183 -7.89 2.60 11.35
C GLU A 183 -7.18 1.86 10.20
N ASP A 184 -6.70 0.64 10.45
CA ASP A 184 -6.21 -0.24 9.39
C ASP A 184 -7.31 -0.50 8.35
N SER A 185 -6.96 -0.31 7.08
CA SER A 185 -7.91 -0.34 5.96
C SER A 185 -8.64 -1.68 5.84
N LEU A 186 -7.96 -2.80 6.07
CA LEU A 186 -8.58 -4.14 6.02
C LEU A 186 -9.55 -4.36 7.19
N HIS A 187 -9.20 -3.89 8.40
CA HIS A 187 -10.07 -3.95 9.57
C HIS A 187 -11.32 -3.08 9.37
N TYR A 188 -11.15 -1.87 8.85
CA TYR A 188 -12.25 -0.96 8.53
C TYR A 188 -13.27 -1.62 7.59
N TRP A 189 -12.83 -2.18 6.46
CA TRP A 189 -13.72 -2.81 5.49
C TRP A 189 -14.35 -4.09 6.01
N LYS A 190 -13.65 -4.86 6.85
CA LYS A 190 -14.23 -6.03 7.53
C LYS A 190 -15.36 -5.63 8.48
N ARG A 191 -15.18 -4.54 9.23
CA ARG A 191 -16.19 -4.00 10.16
C ARG A 191 -17.39 -3.41 9.44
N LYS A 192 -17.16 -2.69 8.33
CA LYS A 192 -18.18 -2.00 7.54
C LYS A 192 -18.80 -2.87 6.43
N ALA A 193 -18.45 -4.15 6.33
CA ALA A 193 -18.93 -5.05 5.28
C ALA A 193 -20.47 -5.16 5.22
N THR A 194 -21.17 -4.99 6.34
CA THR A 194 -22.64 -4.97 6.37
C THR A 194 -23.25 -3.66 5.86
N ASP A 195 -22.52 -2.56 6.01
CA ASP A 195 -22.97 -1.22 5.66
C ASP A 195 -22.64 -0.88 4.20
N PHE A 196 -21.53 -1.44 3.71
CA PHE A 196 -21.00 -1.30 2.35
C PHE A 196 -20.66 -2.68 1.74
N PRO A 197 -21.66 -3.55 1.49
CA PRO A 197 -21.43 -4.91 1.01
C PRO A 197 -20.78 -4.98 -0.36
N GLN A 198 -21.06 -4.05 -1.27
CA GLN A 198 -20.42 -4.05 -2.59
C GLN A 198 -19.03 -3.42 -2.53
N LEU A 199 -18.91 -2.27 -1.86
CA LEU A 199 -17.65 -1.53 -1.79
C LEU A 199 -16.56 -2.30 -1.04
N SER A 200 -16.93 -3.03 0.04
CA SER A 200 -16.00 -3.90 0.77
C SER A 200 -15.42 -5.02 -0.09
N GLN A 201 -16.19 -5.57 -1.04
CA GLN A 201 -15.68 -6.57 -1.99
C GLN A 201 -14.72 -5.97 -2.99
N VAL A 202 -14.98 -4.74 -3.46
CA VAL A 202 -14.06 -4.03 -4.35
C VAL A 202 -12.77 -3.70 -3.62
N ALA A 203 -12.85 -3.14 -2.42
CA ALA A 203 -11.69 -2.84 -1.57
C ALA A 203 -10.86 -4.09 -1.34
N LYS A 204 -11.48 -5.22 -0.98
CA LYS A 204 -10.78 -6.51 -0.80
C LYS A 204 -10.02 -6.94 -2.06
N LYS A 205 -10.58 -6.77 -3.26
CA LYS A 205 -9.90 -7.12 -4.52
C LYS A 205 -8.73 -6.17 -4.78
N VAL A 206 -8.97 -4.87 -4.71
CA VAL A 206 -7.98 -3.83 -5.02
C VAL A 206 -6.80 -3.90 -4.05
N PHE A 207 -7.06 -4.11 -2.76
CA PHE A 207 -6.03 -4.13 -1.71
C PHE A 207 -5.13 -5.37 -1.73
N THR A 208 -5.48 -6.41 -2.50
CA THR A 208 -4.60 -7.57 -2.70
C THR A 208 -3.49 -7.33 -3.71
N VAL A 209 -3.59 -6.24 -4.49
CA VAL A 209 -2.52 -5.88 -5.43
C VAL A 209 -1.38 -5.23 -4.63
N PRO A 210 -0.15 -5.77 -4.67
CA PRO A 210 0.99 -5.13 -4.03
C PRO A 210 1.45 -3.92 -4.84
N ALA A 211 1.95 -2.89 -4.17
CA ALA A 211 2.54 -1.74 -4.86
C ALA A 211 3.87 -2.08 -5.58
N THR A 212 4.57 -3.12 -5.10
CA THR A 212 5.92 -3.48 -5.57
C THR A 212 6.07 -4.99 -5.76
N SER A 213 7.11 -5.39 -6.51
CA SER A 213 7.54 -6.79 -6.66
C SER A 213 8.38 -7.32 -5.49
N THR A 214 8.57 -6.53 -4.42
CA THR A 214 9.55 -6.83 -3.36
C THR A 214 9.28 -8.17 -2.67
N SER A 215 8.02 -8.54 -2.43
CA SER A 215 7.69 -9.84 -1.82
C SER A 215 8.18 -11.02 -2.67
N VAL A 216 8.06 -10.90 -4.00
CA VAL A 216 8.53 -11.91 -4.95
C VAL A 216 10.06 -11.95 -4.97
N GLU A 217 10.71 -10.78 -5.00
CA GLU A 217 12.17 -10.67 -4.96
C GLU A 217 12.76 -11.23 -3.66
N SER A 218 12.10 -11.03 -2.52
CA SER A 218 12.50 -11.59 -1.23
C SER A 218 12.47 -13.12 -1.23
N ILE A 219 11.45 -13.72 -1.85
CA ILE A 219 11.36 -15.16 -2.08
C ILE A 219 12.55 -15.63 -2.93
N PHE A 220 12.80 -15.00 -4.09
CA PHE A 220 13.92 -15.38 -4.96
C PHE A 220 15.30 -15.14 -4.33
N LYS A 221 15.47 -14.08 -3.53
CA LYS A 221 16.69 -13.81 -2.78
C LYS A 221 16.96 -14.90 -1.74
N THR A 222 15.92 -15.33 -1.03
CA THR A 222 16.01 -16.43 -0.05
C THR A 222 16.31 -17.76 -0.73
N LEU A 223 15.70 -17.99 -1.89
CA LEU A 223 15.96 -19.17 -2.71
C LEU A 223 17.38 -19.17 -3.24
N GLY A 224 17.93 -18.06 -3.74
CA GLY A 224 19.31 -17.98 -4.21
C GLY A 224 20.35 -18.30 -3.12
N LYS A 225 20.06 -17.96 -1.86
CA LYS A 225 20.90 -18.39 -0.73
C LYS A 225 20.82 -19.89 -0.44
N THR A 226 19.66 -20.49 -0.67
CA THR A 226 19.37 -21.90 -0.39
C THR A 226 19.81 -22.82 -1.54
N LEU A 227 19.62 -22.37 -2.77
CA LEU A 227 19.88 -23.06 -4.03
C LEU A 227 21.22 -22.58 -4.57
N ARG A 228 22.31 -23.05 -3.96
CA ARG A 228 23.63 -22.85 -4.57
C ARG A 228 23.78 -23.78 -5.77
N PRO A 229 24.17 -23.29 -6.96
CA PRO A 229 24.34 -24.12 -8.16
C PRO A 229 25.26 -25.32 -7.92
N GLU A 230 26.26 -25.19 -7.06
CA GLU A 230 27.22 -26.27 -6.77
C GLU A 230 26.65 -27.39 -5.88
N ARG A 231 25.50 -27.17 -5.21
CA ARG A 231 24.94 -28.09 -4.21
C ARG A 231 23.54 -28.62 -4.53
N CYS A 232 22.89 -28.15 -5.58
CA CYS A 232 21.49 -28.50 -5.89
C CYS A 232 21.35 -29.22 -7.24
N ARG A 233 20.98 -30.51 -7.20
CA ARG A 233 20.41 -31.27 -8.34
C ARG A 233 18.88 -31.37 -8.22
N LEU A 234 18.21 -30.25 -7.96
CA LEU A 234 16.75 -30.24 -7.85
C LEU A 234 16.14 -30.21 -9.26
N LEU A 235 15.24 -31.15 -9.53
CA LEU A 235 14.42 -31.13 -10.74
C LEU A 235 13.50 -29.89 -10.71
N PRO A 236 13.24 -29.23 -11.86
CA PRO A 236 12.39 -28.04 -11.93
C PRO A 236 11.02 -28.20 -11.24
N LYS A 237 10.44 -29.40 -11.32
CA LYS A 237 9.14 -29.72 -10.72
C LYS A 237 9.12 -29.64 -9.19
N ASN A 238 10.20 -30.03 -8.51
CA ASN A 238 10.28 -29.98 -7.05
C ASN A 238 10.62 -28.57 -6.55
N LEU A 239 11.29 -27.77 -7.39
CA LEU A 239 11.62 -26.39 -7.07
C LEU A 239 10.35 -25.56 -6.90
N GLU A 240 9.44 -25.58 -7.87
CA GLU A 240 8.17 -24.84 -7.79
C GLU A 240 7.37 -25.18 -6.52
N THR A 241 7.22 -26.47 -6.21
CA THR A 241 6.55 -26.91 -4.97
C THR A 241 7.27 -26.39 -3.72
N LEU A 242 8.60 -26.44 -3.69
CA LEU A 242 9.37 -25.94 -2.55
C LEU A 242 9.21 -24.42 -2.37
N ILE A 243 9.19 -23.66 -3.47
CA ILE A 243 8.93 -22.21 -3.46
C ILE A 243 7.55 -21.94 -2.87
N TYR A 244 6.53 -22.63 -3.39
CA TYR A 244 5.16 -22.49 -2.92
C TYR A 244 5.03 -22.76 -1.41
N LEU A 245 5.57 -23.89 -0.94
CA LEU A 245 5.53 -24.26 0.48
C LEU A 245 6.26 -23.25 1.36
N LYS A 246 7.42 -22.76 0.91
CA LYS A 246 8.25 -21.83 1.70
C LYS A 246 7.68 -20.42 1.73
N ALA A 247 7.17 -19.93 0.60
CA ALA A 247 6.53 -18.61 0.52
C ALA A 247 5.23 -18.56 1.34
N ASN A 248 4.46 -19.64 1.35
CA ASN A 248 3.17 -19.72 2.05
C ASN A 248 3.26 -20.40 3.42
N TYR A 249 4.46 -20.65 3.94
CA TYR A 249 4.64 -21.45 5.16
C TYR A 249 3.83 -20.91 6.35
N ARG A 250 3.81 -19.58 6.54
CA ARG A 250 2.99 -18.96 7.59
C ARG A 250 1.50 -19.18 7.32
N LEU A 251 1.02 -18.92 6.11
CA LEU A 251 -0.41 -19.06 5.78
C LEU A 251 -0.95 -20.49 5.90
N LEU A 252 -0.08 -21.49 5.71
CA LEU A 252 -0.46 -22.90 5.69
C LEU A 252 -0.31 -23.60 7.04
N TRP A 253 0.57 -23.11 7.94
CA TRP A 253 0.92 -23.79 9.19
C TRP A 253 0.87 -22.90 10.46
N THR A 254 0.38 -21.67 10.38
CA THR A 254 0.01 -20.85 11.56
C THR A 254 -1.45 -20.45 11.50
#